data_AF-A0AAJ2D3U4-F1
#
_entry.id   AF-A0AAJ2D3U4-F1
#
_cell.length_a   1.000
_cell.length_b   1.000
_cell.length_c   1.000
_cell.angle_alpha   90.00
_cell.angle_beta   90.00
_cell.angle_gamma   90.00
#
_symmetry.space_group_name_H-M   'P 1'
#
loop_
_entity.id
_entity.type
_entity.pdbx_description
1 polymer ?
#
loop_
_entity_poly.entity_id
_entity_poly.type
_entity_poly.pdbx_seq_one_letter_code
_entity_poly.pdbx_strand_id
1 'polypeptide(L)'
;MEEWIKPVMRTIRHIKRAFLKQKLPATYQLKKQKANTAMEYLLEQTDNHQSIRGPKRKMTAEEIKKKRQAYQKKQRVQVVKFFMPAILFAIFVFFFVLKTSSYPIAGQSMKPTLNAGERVLVQRTKQVARYDVIAFKAPLASKGTYVKRIIGVPGDRIWVNEGKLYLSEEPIASDNEALPENASRFDLSEEAAAQLRLFQKIPAGHYFVLGDNRTHSSDSRTFGFVEIQAIEGIVVFKMAPFKEIGKVK
;
A
#
# COMPACT_ATOMS: atom_id res chain seq x y z
N MET A 1 -23.52 7.12 -10.48
CA MET A 1 -23.10 6.57 -9.15
C MET A 1 -24.21 5.76 -8.45
N GLU A 2 -25.48 5.84 -8.89
CA GLU A 2 -26.61 5.16 -8.23
C GLU A 2 -26.92 3.72 -8.70
N GLU A 3 -26.38 3.27 -9.83
CA GLU A 3 -26.74 1.96 -10.42
C GLU A 3 -26.14 0.75 -9.68
N TRP A 4 -25.04 0.93 -8.94
CA TRP A 4 -24.37 -0.14 -8.21
C TRP A 4 -24.83 -0.31 -6.75
N ILE A 5 -25.60 0.64 -6.21
CA ILE A 5 -26.05 0.63 -4.81
C ILE A 5 -27.31 -0.23 -4.63
N LYS A 6 -28.20 -0.24 -5.62
CA LYS A 6 -29.48 -0.98 -5.56
C LYS A 6 -29.30 -2.51 -5.45
N PRO A 7 -28.35 -3.16 -6.17
CA PRO A 7 -28.08 -4.59 -6.01
C PRO A 7 -27.53 -4.93 -4.63
N VAL A 8 -26.54 -4.17 -4.14
CA VAL A 8 -25.89 -4.37 -2.83
C VAL A 8 -26.90 -4.25 -1.68
N MET A 9 -27.78 -3.24 -1.74
CA MET A 9 -28.84 -3.02 -0.74
C MET A 9 -29.94 -4.09 -0.76
N ARG A 10 -30.17 -4.77 -1.90
CA ARG A 10 -31.05 -5.95 -1.98
C ARG A 10 -30.39 -7.18 -1.36
N THR A 11 -29.10 -7.40 -1.63
CA THR A 11 -28.33 -8.52 -1.06
C THR A 11 -28.22 -8.39 0.46
N ILE A 12 -27.93 -7.20 0.98
CA ILE A 12 -27.90 -6.94 2.44
C ILE A 12 -29.28 -7.18 3.07
N ARG A 13 -30.38 -6.82 2.40
CA ARG A 13 -31.75 -7.11 2.87
C ARG A 13 -32.06 -8.61 2.90
N HIS A 14 -31.59 -9.38 1.91
CA HIS A 14 -31.73 -10.83 1.89
C HIS A 14 -30.88 -11.52 2.95
N ILE A 15 -29.61 -11.12 3.13
CA ILE A 15 -28.74 -11.64 4.19
C ILE A 15 -29.34 -11.33 5.57
N LYS A 16 -29.85 -10.10 5.78
CA LYS A 16 -30.49 -9.72 7.04
C LYS A 16 -31.76 -10.54 7.31
N ARG A 17 -32.58 -10.82 6.29
CA ARG A 17 -33.76 -11.69 6.40
C ARG A 17 -33.37 -13.16 6.64
N ALA A 18 -32.31 -13.65 6.03
CA ALA A 18 -31.78 -15.00 6.26
C ALA A 18 -31.22 -15.15 7.69
N PHE A 19 -30.48 -14.14 8.17
CA PHE A 19 -29.94 -14.09 9.53
C PHE A 19 -31.05 -13.95 10.60
N LEU A 20 -32.13 -13.22 10.31
CA LEU A 20 -33.31 -13.12 11.17
C LEU A 20 -34.15 -14.41 11.20
N LYS A 21 -34.12 -15.21 10.13
CA LYS A 21 -34.78 -16.54 10.06
C LYS A 21 -33.96 -17.67 10.68
N GLN A 22 -32.65 -17.48 10.82
CA GLN A 22 -31.79 -18.46 11.47
C GLN A 22 -32.05 -18.42 12.98
N LYS A 23 -32.64 -19.49 13.55
CA LYS A 23 -32.77 -19.64 15.00
C LYS A 23 -31.39 -19.44 15.62
N LEU A 24 -31.26 -18.43 16.48
CA LEU A 24 -30.02 -18.16 17.22
C LEU A 24 -29.53 -19.47 17.87
N PRO A 25 -28.24 -19.81 17.77
CA PRO A 25 -27.71 -21.05 18.32
C PRO A 25 -28.06 -21.16 19.80
N ALA A 26 -28.33 -22.38 20.27
CA ALA A 26 -28.82 -22.65 21.62
C ALA A 26 -27.95 -22.01 22.72
N THR A 27 -26.63 -21.87 22.47
CA THR A 27 -25.67 -21.18 23.34
C THR A 27 -25.96 -19.69 23.55
N TYR A 28 -26.49 -19.00 22.53
CA TYR A 28 -26.88 -17.59 22.60
C TYR A 28 -28.23 -17.43 23.31
N GLN A 29 -29.18 -18.33 23.05
CA GLN A 29 -30.45 -18.39 23.79
C GLN A 29 -30.18 -18.63 25.29
N LEU A 30 -29.29 -19.56 25.63
CA LEU A 30 -28.83 -19.83 27.00
C LEU A 30 -28.13 -18.64 27.65
N LYS A 31 -27.24 -17.92 26.94
CA LYS A 31 -26.63 -16.70 27.49
C LYS A 31 -27.66 -15.60 27.75
N LYS A 32 -28.66 -15.45 26.86
CA LYS A 32 -29.76 -14.49 27.02
C LYS A 32 -30.69 -14.87 28.17
N GLN A 33 -31.03 -16.15 28.32
CA GLN A 33 -31.80 -16.67 29.44
C GLN A 33 -31.04 -16.49 30.75
N LYS A 34 -29.76 -16.91 30.82
CA LYS A 34 -28.91 -16.71 32.01
C LYS A 34 -28.75 -15.24 32.38
N ALA A 35 -28.65 -14.33 31.40
CA ALA A 35 -28.59 -12.89 31.66
C ALA A 35 -29.93 -12.32 32.19
N ASN A 36 -31.06 -12.84 31.69
CA ASN A 36 -32.38 -12.49 32.20
C ASN A 36 -32.62 -13.04 33.60
N THR A 37 -32.26 -14.30 33.86
CA THR A 37 -32.35 -14.94 35.18
C THR A 37 -31.40 -14.31 36.18
N ALA A 38 -30.18 -13.93 35.76
CA ALA A 38 -29.26 -13.18 36.62
C ALA A 38 -29.79 -11.77 36.92
N MET A 39 -30.51 -11.13 35.98
CA MET A 39 -31.20 -9.87 36.26
C MET A 39 -32.41 -10.05 37.17
N GLU A 40 -33.19 -11.12 37.00
CA GLU A 40 -34.30 -11.46 37.90
C GLU A 40 -33.79 -11.74 39.31
N TYR A 41 -32.70 -12.51 39.45
CA TYR A 41 -32.05 -12.80 40.73
C TYR A 41 -31.47 -11.55 41.41
N LEU A 42 -30.87 -10.63 40.64
CA LEU A 42 -30.40 -9.35 41.16
C LEU A 42 -31.56 -8.43 41.56
N LEU A 43 -32.72 -8.51 40.89
CA LEU A 43 -33.94 -7.79 41.28
C LEU A 43 -34.54 -8.38 42.57
N GLU A 44 -34.54 -9.70 42.70
CA GLU A 44 -35.04 -10.43 43.87
C GLU A 44 -34.17 -10.19 45.11
N GLN A 45 -32.84 -10.16 44.96
CA GLN A 45 -31.93 -9.78 46.05
C GLN A 45 -32.06 -8.29 46.45
N THR A 46 -32.44 -7.40 45.53
CA THR A 46 -32.70 -6.00 45.89
C THR A 46 -33.99 -5.78 46.68
N ASP A 47 -34.96 -6.69 46.56
CA ASP A 47 -36.21 -6.68 47.32
C ASP A 47 -36.04 -7.31 48.72
N ASN A 48 -35.25 -8.39 48.84
CA ASN A 48 -35.18 -9.14 50.10
C ASN A 48 -34.28 -8.52 51.20
N HIS A 49 -33.46 -7.51 50.87
CA HIS A 49 -32.54 -6.86 51.80
C HIS A 49 -32.94 -5.44 52.22
N GLN A 50 -34.19 -5.01 51.95
CA GLN A 50 -34.71 -3.68 52.28
C GLN A 50 -35.90 -3.75 53.26
N SER A 51 -35.70 -4.33 54.45
CA SER A 51 -36.39 -3.83 55.62
C SER A 51 -35.56 -2.69 56.20
N ILE A 52 -36.19 -1.56 56.52
CA ILE A 52 -35.59 -0.27 56.94
C ILE A 52 -35.10 0.65 55.80
N ARG A 53 -36.04 1.27 55.07
CA ARG A 53 -36.00 2.65 54.52
C ARG A 53 -37.37 2.96 53.88
N GLY A 54 -37.85 4.20 54.02
CA GLY A 54 -39.18 4.66 53.59
C GLY A 54 -39.54 4.39 52.11
N PRO A 55 -40.78 4.72 51.68
CA PRO A 55 -41.37 4.19 50.46
C PRO A 55 -40.54 4.56 49.23
N LYS A 56 -39.82 3.58 48.66
CA LYS A 56 -39.13 3.78 47.39
C LYS A 56 -40.18 3.88 46.28
N ARG A 57 -40.24 5.05 45.64
CA ARG A 57 -41.01 5.29 44.42
C ARG A 57 -40.72 4.18 43.41
N LYS A 58 -41.72 3.34 43.10
CA LYS A 58 -41.60 2.32 42.04
C LYS A 58 -41.32 3.03 40.72
N MET A 59 -40.21 2.69 40.09
CA MET A 59 -39.84 3.27 38.79
C MET A 59 -40.89 2.90 37.74
N THR A 60 -41.31 3.89 36.96
CA THR A 60 -42.23 3.70 35.84
C THR A 60 -41.57 2.87 34.73
N ALA A 61 -42.37 2.16 33.94
CA ALA A 61 -41.88 1.34 32.82
C ALA A 61 -41.03 2.15 31.83
N GLU A 62 -41.31 3.44 31.67
CA GLU A 62 -40.52 4.37 30.85
C GLU A 62 -39.13 4.65 31.43
N GLU A 63 -39.01 4.82 32.75
CA GLU A 63 -37.72 5.02 33.44
C GLU A 63 -36.84 3.76 33.36
N ILE A 64 -37.45 2.57 33.48
CA ILE A 64 -36.75 1.29 33.29
C ILE A 64 -36.27 1.16 31.84
N LYS A 65 -37.10 1.52 30.86
CA LYS A 65 -36.74 1.53 29.44
C LYS A 65 -35.61 2.52 29.15
N LYS A 66 -35.65 3.74 29.69
CA LYS A 66 -34.58 4.74 29.60
C LYS A 66 -33.27 4.26 30.24
N LYS A 67 -33.30 3.68 31.44
CA LYS A 67 -32.11 3.13 32.09
C LYS A 67 -31.52 1.95 31.32
N ARG A 68 -32.36 1.05 30.78
CA ARG A 68 -31.91 -0.02 29.86
C ARG A 68 -31.26 0.52 28.60
N GLN A 69 -31.85 1.54 27.97
CA GLN A 69 -31.28 2.18 26.78
C GLN A 69 -29.95 2.87 27.08
N ALA A 70 -29.84 3.59 28.21
CA ALA A 70 -28.59 4.22 28.65
C ALA A 70 -27.52 3.16 28.96
N TYR A 71 -27.89 2.07 29.62
CA TYR A 71 -27.00 0.94 29.90
C TYR A 71 -26.52 0.26 28.61
N GLN A 72 -27.43 -0.03 27.68
CA GLN A 72 -27.08 -0.58 26.36
C GLN A 72 -26.18 0.36 25.56
N LYS A 73 -26.45 1.68 25.59
CA LYS A 73 -25.59 2.70 24.96
C LYS A 73 -24.20 2.71 25.59
N LYS A 74 -24.11 2.67 26.93
CA LYS A 74 -22.84 2.63 27.67
C LYS A 74 -22.04 1.36 27.34
N GLN A 75 -22.69 0.20 27.32
CA GLN A 75 -22.06 -1.07 26.94
C GLN A 75 -21.56 -1.06 25.48
N ARG A 76 -22.36 -0.54 24.54
CA ARG A 76 -21.94 -0.41 23.13
C ARG A 76 -20.70 0.47 22.98
N VAL A 77 -20.64 1.60 23.70
CA VAL A 77 -19.47 2.49 23.69
C VAL A 77 -18.22 1.77 24.23
N GLN A 78 -18.36 1.00 25.31
CA GLN A 78 -17.24 0.23 25.86
C GLN A 78 -16.73 -0.83 24.88
N VAL A 79 -17.63 -1.57 24.23
CA VAL A 79 -17.28 -2.55 23.21
C VAL A 79 -16.58 -1.89 22.02
N VAL A 80 -17.10 -0.78 21.50
CA VAL A 80 -16.48 -0.05 20.39
C VAL A 80 -15.08 0.44 20.77
N LYS A 81 -14.92 1.04 21.94
CA LYS A 81 -13.60 1.51 22.41
C LYS A 81 -12.58 0.38 22.52
N PHE A 82 -13.02 -0.82 22.93
CA PHE A 82 -12.16 -1.99 23.03
C PHE A 82 -11.69 -2.49 21.66
N PHE A 83 -12.57 -2.53 20.65
CA PHE A 83 -12.23 -3.02 19.31
C PHE A 83 -11.62 -1.96 18.37
N MET A 84 -11.80 -0.67 18.67
CA MET A 84 -11.35 0.42 17.79
C MET A 84 -9.85 0.34 17.44
N PRO A 85 -8.91 0.12 18.38
CA PRO A 85 -7.49 0.00 18.05
C PRO A 85 -7.19 -1.17 17.10
N ALA A 86 -7.84 -2.32 17.31
CA ALA A 86 -7.66 -3.50 16.45
C ALA A 86 -8.20 -3.25 15.04
N ILE A 87 -9.33 -2.54 14.92
CA ILE A 87 -9.89 -2.15 13.63
C ILE A 87 -8.96 -1.16 12.93
N LEU A 88 -8.45 -0.14 13.63
CA LEU A 88 -7.49 0.81 13.06
C LEU A 88 -6.20 0.12 12.61
N PHE A 89 -5.68 -0.81 13.41
CA PHE A 89 -4.50 -1.59 13.06
C PHE A 89 -4.76 -2.48 11.82
N ALA A 90 -5.91 -3.14 11.75
CA ALA A 90 -6.29 -3.94 10.58
C ALA A 90 -6.40 -3.07 9.32
N ILE A 91 -7.01 -1.88 9.43
CA ILE A 91 -7.08 -0.90 8.33
C ILE A 91 -5.68 -0.45 7.91
N PHE A 92 -4.81 -0.14 8.87
CA PHE A 92 -3.43 0.24 8.60
C PHE A 92 -2.66 -0.87 7.86
N VAL A 93 -2.70 -2.11 8.36
CA VAL A 93 -2.07 -3.27 7.73
C VAL A 93 -2.65 -3.51 6.33
N PHE A 94 -3.97 -3.38 6.18
CA PHE A 94 -4.63 -3.52 4.89
C PHE A 94 -4.10 -2.51 3.87
N PHE A 95 -4.04 -1.22 4.22
CA PHE A 95 -3.47 -0.20 3.34
C PHE A 95 -1.97 -0.40 3.08
N PHE A 96 -1.21 -0.81 4.10
CA PHE A 96 0.21 -1.11 3.97
C PHE A 96 0.46 -2.22 2.94
N VAL A 97 -0.28 -3.33 3.01
CA VAL A 97 -0.16 -4.45 2.07
C VAL A 97 -0.65 -4.08 0.66
N LEU A 98 -1.70 -3.26 0.54
CA LEU A 98 -2.16 -2.78 -0.77
C LEU A 98 -1.14 -1.86 -1.45
N LYS A 99 -0.45 -1.01 -0.68
CA LYS A 99 0.51 -0.03 -1.20
C LYS A 99 1.94 -0.55 -1.34
N THR A 100 2.24 -1.75 -0.85
CA THR A 100 3.60 -2.29 -0.89
C THR A 100 3.68 -3.67 -1.56
N SER A 101 4.82 -3.94 -2.19
CA SER A 101 5.24 -5.25 -2.72
C SER A 101 6.54 -5.66 -2.03
N SER A 102 6.81 -6.97 -1.96
CA SER A 102 8.10 -7.51 -1.53
C SER A 102 8.72 -8.32 -2.66
N TYR A 103 9.96 -8.02 -3.03
CA TYR A 103 10.68 -8.76 -4.07
C TYR A 103 12.04 -9.26 -3.56
N PRO A 104 12.43 -10.50 -3.90
CA PRO A 104 13.80 -10.96 -3.73
C PRO A 104 14.72 -10.35 -4.81
N ILE A 105 15.95 -10.06 -4.44
CA ILE A 105 17.00 -9.63 -5.37
C ILE A 105 17.81 -10.86 -5.76
N ALA A 106 17.78 -11.23 -7.04
CA ALA A 106 18.51 -12.40 -7.55
C ALA A 106 19.83 -12.03 -8.27
N GLY A 107 19.93 -10.81 -8.80
CA GLY A 107 21.04 -10.36 -9.64
C GLY A 107 22.09 -9.52 -8.90
N GLN A 108 23.18 -9.20 -9.60
CA GLN A 108 24.28 -8.37 -9.08
C GLN A 108 24.31 -6.94 -9.66
N SER A 109 23.34 -6.58 -10.49
CA SER A 109 23.32 -5.32 -11.24
C SER A 109 23.22 -4.08 -10.35
N MET A 110 22.79 -4.24 -9.09
CA MET A 110 22.60 -3.15 -8.14
C MET A 110 23.66 -3.11 -7.04
N LYS A 111 24.73 -3.91 -7.14
CA LYS A 111 25.85 -3.81 -6.18
C LYS A 111 26.51 -2.42 -6.26
N PRO A 112 26.95 -1.83 -5.14
CA PRO A 112 26.88 -2.34 -3.77
C PRO A 112 25.55 -2.05 -3.05
N THR A 113 24.63 -1.31 -3.69
CA THR A 113 23.37 -0.87 -3.08
C THR A 113 22.46 -2.03 -2.70
N LEU A 114 22.29 -3.00 -3.60
CA LEU A 114 21.51 -4.22 -3.37
C LEU A 114 22.32 -5.46 -3.77
N ASN A 115 22.31 -6.46 -2.88
CA ASN A 115 23.00 -7.74 -3.05
C ASN A 115 22.03 -8.87 -3.38
N ALA A 116 22.53 -9.86 -4.11
CA ALA A 116 21.76 -11.09 -4.35
C ALA A 116 21.44 -11.79 -3.02
N GLY A 117 20.21 -12.25 -2.87
CA GLY A 117 19.67 -12.85 -1.63
C GLY A 117 18.95 -11.85 -0.72
N GLU A 118 19.10 -10.54 -0.93
CA GLU A 118 18.34 -9.54 -0.19
C GLU A 118 16.86 -9.56 -0.58
N ARG A 119 16.00 -9.12 0.34
CA ARG A 119 14.59 -8.82 0.05
C ARG A 119 14.33 -7.35 0.24
N VAL A 120 13.62 -6.76 -0.71
CA VAL A 120 13.30 -5.34 -0.69
C VAL A 120 11.80 -5.10 -0.62
N LEU A 121 11.42 -3.99 0.00
CA LEU A 121 10.07 -3.46 0.02
C LEU A 121 9.94 -2.40 -1.07
N VAL A 122 8.92 -2.54 -1.90
CA VAL A 122 8.61 -1.63 -3.00
C VAL A 122 7.31 -0.91 -2.71
N GLN A 123 7.35 0.42 -2.67
CA GLN A 123 6.17 1.26 -2.57
C GLN A 123 5.54 1.39 -3.97
N ARG A 124 4.30 0.92 -4.13
CA ARG A 124 3.55 1.02 -5.38
C ARG A 124 3.13 2.47 -5.64
N THR A 125 3.86 3.15 -6.51
CA THR A 125 3.62 4.53 -6.93
C THR A 125 4.10 4.75 -8.35
N LYS A 126 3.51 5.74 -9.04
CA LYS A 126 3.97 6.25 -10.34
C LYS A 126 4.67 7.61 -10.23
N GLN A 127 4.70 8.18 -9.03
CA GLN A 127 5.51 9.36 -8.74
C GLN A 127 6.91 8.86 -8.44
N VAL A 128 7.81 9.01 -9.42
CA VAL A 128 9.21 8.62 -9.33
C VAL A 128 10.07 9.82 -9.69
N ALA A 129 11.24 9.91 -9.07
CA ALA A 129 12.18 11.01 -9.23
C ALA A 129 13.54 10.50 -9.71
N ARG A 130 14.39 11.44 -10.15
CA ARG A 130 15.79 11.13 -10.44
C ARG A 130 16.44 10.46 -9.22
N TYR A 131 17.26 9.45 -9.49
CA TYR A 131 17.98 8.64 -8.51
C TYR A 131 17.15 7.68 -7.67
N ASP A 132 15.82 7.65 -7.82
CA ASP A 132 15.03 6.59 -7.22
C ASP A 132 15.47 5.23 -7.77
N VAL A 133 15.57 4.25 -6.86
CA VAL A 133 15.71 2.84 -7.23
C VAL A 133 14.30 2.30 -7.46
N ILE A 134 14.02 1.84 -8.67
CA ILE A 134 12.69 1.38 -9.06
C ILE A 134 12.67 -0.11 -9.39
N ALA A 135 11.53 -0.73 -9.12
CA ALA A 135 11.19 -2.05 -9.62
C ALA A 135 10.24 -1.90 -10.82
N PHE A 136 10.52 -2.56 -11.94
CA PHE A 136 9.71 -2.49 -13.16
C PHE A 136 9.70 -3.82 -13.89
N LYS A 137 8.67 -4.05 -14.70
CA LYS A 137 8.58 -5.24 -15.55
C LYS A 137 9.67 -5.20 -16.60
N ALA A 138 10.43 -6.28 -16.70
CA ALA A 138 11.52 -6.34 -17.66
C ALA A 138 11.00 -6.34 -19.11
N PRO A 139 11.75 -5.80 -20.09
CA PRO A 139 11.34 -5.77 -21.49
C PRO A 139 11.08 -7.19 -22.05
N LEU A 140 10.24 -7.28 -23.08
CA LEU A 140 9.55 -8.47 -23.62
C LEU A 140 10.37 -9.78 -23.73
N ALA A 141 11.69 -9.72 -23.88
CA ALA A 141 12.55 -10.90 -23.94
C ALA A 141 12.81 -11.57 -22.58
N SER A 142 12.58 -10.87 -21.47
CA SER A 142 12.93 -11.33 -20.12
C SER A 142 11.69 -11.45 -19.24
N LYS A 143 11.45 -12.65 -18.69
CA LYS A 143 10.41 -12.85 -17.69
C LYS A 143 10.94 -12.40 -16.33
N GLY A 144 10.36 -11.36 -15.75
CA GLY A 144 10.64 -10.97 -14.37
C GLY A 144 10.53 -9.47 -14.12
N THR A 145 10.92 -9.10 -12.90
CA THR A 145 10.99 -7.71 -12.44
C THR A 145 12.45 -7.31 -12.35
N TYR A 146 12.82 -6.21 -12.99
CA TYR A 146 14.14 -5.61 -12.87
C TYR A 146 14.13 -4.52 -11.82
N VAL A 147 15.28 -4.39 -11.15
CA VAL A 147 15.55 -3.28 -10.24
C VAL A 147 16.72 -2.48 -10.79
N LYS A 148 16.52 -1.17 -10.99
CA LYS A 148 17.50 -0.22 -11.53
C LYS A 148 17.29 1.16 -10.93
N ARG A 149 18.30 2.02 -11.02
CA ARG A 149 18.24 3.42 -10.60
C ARG A 149 17.88 4.31 -11.76
N ILE A 150 16.97 5.26 -11.53
CA ILE A 150 16.67 6.31 -12.51
C ILE A 150 17.84 7.27 -12.60
N ILE A 151 18.42 7.40 -13.79
CA ILE A 151 19.50 8.34 -14.07
C ILE A 151 19.01 9.49 -14.91
N GLY A 152 18.11 9.23 -15.87
CA GLY A 152 17.47 10.24 -16.70
C GLY A 152 15.96 10.29 -16.49
N VAL A 153 15.41 11.49 -16.42
CA VAL A 153 13.98 11.78 -16.24
C VAL A 153 13.41 12.55 -17.44
N PRO A 154 12.08 12.60 -17.61
CA PRO A 154 11.47 13.38 -18.68
C PRO A 154 11.97 14.82 -18.73
N GLY A 155 12.36 15.28 -19.93
CA GLY A 155 12.89 16.62 -20.17
C GLY A 155 14.41 16.70 -20.23
N ASP A 156 15.13 15.73 -19.67
CA ASP A 156 16.59 15.66 -19.78
C ASP A 156 17.02 15.60 -21.23
N ARG A 157 18.10 16.30 -21.56
CA ARG A 157 18.65 16.27 -22.90
C ARG A 157 19.49 15.03 -23.12
N ILE A 158 19.30 14.45 -24.30
CA ILE A 158 20.06 13.31 -24.76
C ILE A 158 20.60 13.55 -26.16
N TRP A 159 21.78 13.02 -26.42
CA TRP A 159 22.36 13.00 -27.75
C TRP A 159 23.05 11.66 -27.95
N VAL A 160 22.86 11.06 -29.11
CA VAL A 160 23.49 9.78 -29.42
C VAL A 160 24.37 9.93 -30.63
N ASN A 161 25.68 9.83 -30.43
CA ASN A 161 26.67 9.87 -31.50
C ASN A 161 27.56 8.63 -31.43
N GLU A 162 27.82 7.98 -32.56
CA GLU A 162 28.74 6.82 -32.65
C GLU A 162 28.53 5.73 -31.58
N GLY A 163 27.26 5.42 -31.24
CA GLY A 163 26.94 4.40 -30.23
C GLY A 163 27.13 4.86 -28.78
N LYS A 164 27.40 6.15 -28.54
CA LYS A 164 27.51 6.75 -27.21
C LYS A 164 26.35 7.69 -26.95
N LEU A 165 25.73 7.54 -25.78
CA LEU A 165 24.76 8.47 -25.22
C LEU A 165 25.47 9.55 -24.42
N TYR A 166 25.09 10.80 -24.65
CA TYR A 166 25.40 11.94 -23.82
C TYR A 166 24.11 12.40 -23.16
N LEU A 167 24.08 12.47 -21.82
CA LEU A 167 22.90 12.85 -21.04
C LEU A 167 23.22 14.06 -20.17
N SER A 168 22.39 15.10 -20.25
CA SER A 168 22.49 16.31 -19.44
C SER A 168 21.20 16.58 -18.68
N GLU A 169 21.34 16.96 -17.41
CA GLU A 169 20.23 17.41 -16.54
C GLU A 169 19.82 18.86 -16.82
N GLU A 170 20.68 19.65 -17.48
CA GLU A 170 20.41 21.07 -17.70
C GLU A 170 19.47 21.30 -18.89
N PRO A 171 18.38 22.07 -18.69
CA PRO A 171 17.56 22.52 -19.80
C PRO A 171 18.35 23.58 -20.59
N ILE A 172 18.69 23.25 -21.84
CA ILE A 172 19.40 24.19 -22.70
C ILE A 172 18.40 25.25 -23.22
N ALA A 173 18.84 26.51 -23.26
CA ALA A 173 18.05 27.66 -23.67
C ALA A 173 17.71 27.68 -25.18
N SER A 174 18.50 26.98 -26.01
CA SER A 174 18.20 26.80 -27.45
C SER A 174 18.64 25.44 -28.01
N ASP A 175 18.10 25.07 -29.17
CA ASP A 175 18.41 23.79 -29.85
C ASP A 175 19.81 23.74 -30.48
N ASN A 176 20.55 24.86 -30.50
CA ASN A 176 21.86 24.99 -31.14
C ASN A 176 23.05 25.01 -30.17
N GLU A 177 22.81 24.92 -28.86
CA GLU A 177 23.89 24.90 -27.86
C GLU A 177 24.54 23.52 -27.80
N ALA A 178 25.87 23.49 -27.81
CA ALA A 178 26.66 22.28 -27.65
C ALA A 178 26.32 21.59 -26.33
N LEU A 179 26.47 20.26 -26.28
CA LEU A 179 26.27 19.51 -25.03
C LEU A 179 27.22 20.06 -23.96
N PRO A 180 26.72 20.29 -22.74
CA PRO A 180 27.54 20.86 -21.69
C PRO A 180 28.65 19.89 -21.32
N GLU A 181 29.80 20.42 -20.92
CA GLU A 181 31.02 19.63 -20.64
C GLU A 181 30.80 18.56 -19.56
N ASN A 182 29.85 18.79 -18.65
CA ASN A 182 29.45 17.89 -17.56
C ASN A 182 28.47 16.78 -17.98
N ALA A 183 28.14 16.66 -19.27
CA ALA A 183 27.23 15.61 -19.75
C ALA A 183 27.78 14.22 -19.44
N SER A 184 26.93 13.38 -18.83
CA SER A 184 27.24 11.99 -18.56
C SER A 184 27.32 11.20 -19.86
N ARG A 185 28.32 10.32 -19.99
CA ARG A 185 28.59 9.54 -21.20
C ARG A 185 28.38 8.05 -20.95
N PHE A 186 27.66 7.37 -21.84
CA PHE A 186 27.39 5.93 -21.74
C PHE A 186 27.52 5.26 -23.10
N ASP A 187 28.22 4.13 -23.14
CA ASP A 187 28.21 3.25 -24.33
C ASP A 187 26.86 2.52 -24.42
N LEU A 188 26.32 2.44 -25.63
CA LEU A 188 25.04 1.80 -25.95
C LEU A 188 25.25 0.56 -26.81
N SER A 189 24.32 -0.39 -26.72
CA SER A 189 24.15 -1.38 -27.77
C SER A 189 23.58 -0.74 -29.03
N GLU A 190 23.67 -1.44 -30.17
CA GLU A 190 23.13 -0.94 -31.44
C GLU A 190 21.62 -0.71 -31.36
N GLU A 191 20.89 -1.61 -30.69
CA GLU A 191 19.44 -1.53 -30.53
C GLU A 191 19.04 -0.31 -29.68
N ALA A 192 19.71 -0.11 -28.55
CA ALA A 192 19.48 1.05 -27.69
C ALA A 192 19.85 2.35 -28.43
N ALA A 193 20.96 2.38 -29.16
CA ALA A 193 21.36 3.54 -29.94
C ALA A 193 20.34 3.88 -31.03
N ALA A 194 19.82 2.87 -31.74
CA ALA A 194 18.80 3.06 -32.77
C ALA A 194 17.51 3.66 -32.19
N GLN A 195 17.06 3.18 -31.03
CA GLN A 195 15.88 3.74 -30.35
C GLN A 195 16.13 5.16 -29.85
N LEU A 196 17.24 5.39 -29.15
CA LEU A 196 17.51 6.64 -28.45
C LEU A 196 17.88 7.80 -29.39
N ARG A 197 18.46 7.53 -30.57
CA ARG A 197 18.78 8.55 -31.59
C ARG A 197 17.56 9.31 -32.11
N LEU A 198 16.36 8.78 -31.94
CA LEU A 198 15.11 9.40 -32.39
C LEU A 198 14.69 10.58 -31.51
N PHE A 199 15.39 10.83 -30.40
CA PHE A 199 14.98 11.77 -29.38
C PHE A 199 16.12 12.75 -29.05
N GLN A 200 15.76 14.03 -28.89
CA GLN A 200 16.67 15.06 -28.36
C GLN A 200 16.55 15.22 -26.84
N LYS A 201 15.41 14.78 -26.28
CA LYS A 201 15.10 14.81 -24.85
C LYS A 201 14.41 13.51 -24.46
N ILE A 202 14.55 13.10 -23.20
CA ILE A 202 13.78 11.98 -22.66
C ILE A 202 12.29 12.35 -22.69
N PRO A 203 11.44 11.59 -23.40
CA PRO A 203 10.02 11.92 -23.55
C PRO A 203 9.26 11.85 -22.22
N ALA A 204 8.08 12.49 -22.19
CA ALA A 204 7.15 12.34 -21.08
C ALA A 204 6.84 10.86 -20.81
N GLY A 205 6.86 10.47 -19.53
CA GLY A 205 6.59 9.10 -19.10
C GLY A 205 7.71 8.10 -19.38
N HIS A 206 8.86 8.51 -19.91
CA HIS A 206 10.01 7.66 -20.17
C HIS A 206 11.14 7.97 -19.20
N TYR A 207 11.94 6.96 -18.86
CA TYR A 207 13.06 7.08 -17.94
C TYR A 207 14.26 6.32 -18.48
N PHE A 208 15.45 6.90 -18.30
CA PHE A 208 16.72 6.23 -18.55
C PHE A 208 17.24 5.67 -17.23
N VAL A 209 17.43 4.36 -17.14
CA VAL A 209 17.76 3.67 -15.90
C VAL A 209 19.07 2.90 -16.02
N LEU A 210 19.87 2.88 -14.96
CA LEU A 210 21.12 2.13 -14.88
C LEU A 210 21.16 1.24 -13.65
N GLY A 211 21.92 0.14 -13.73
CA GLY A 211 22.32 -0.59 -12.53
C GLY A 211 23.45 0.15 -11.83
N ASP A 212 23.48 0.10 -10.49
CA ASP A 212 24.59 0.67 -9.73
C ASP A 212 25.91 -0.09 -10.00
N ASN A 213 25.83 -1.38 -10.32
CA ASN A 213 26.96 -2.17 -10.81
C ASN A 213 27.06 -2.05 -12.34
N ARG A 214 27.65 -0.93 -12.80
CA ARG A 214 27.67 -0.51 -14.20
C ARG A 214 28.24 -1.55 -15.17
N THR A 215 29.22 -2.34 -14.77
CA THR A 215 29.85 -3.36 -15.64
C THR A 215 29.05 -4.66 -15.73
N HIS A 216 28.11 -4.90 -14.81
CA HIS A 216 27.33 -6.15 -14.73
C HIS A 216 25.83 -5.90 -14.70
N SER A 217 25.35 -4.98 -15.54
CA SER A 217 23.96 -4.57 -15.58
C SER A 217 23.44 -4.54 -17.01
N SER A 218 22.37 -5.29 -17.27
CA SER A 218 21.49 -5.08 -18.43
C SER A 218 20.47 -4.02 -18.04
N ASP A 219 20.57 -2.85 -18.66
CA ASP A 219 19.84 -1.63 -18.31
C ASP A 219 19.57 -0.75 -19.56
N SER A 220 19.24 0.52 -19.41
CA SER A 220 18.86 1.35 -20.56
C SER A 220 19.97 1.52 -21.61
N ARG A 221 21.21 1.15 -21.31
CA ARG A 221 22.28 1.07 -22.31
C ARG A 221 22.07 -0.06 -23.33
N THR A 222 21.28 -1.08 -22.99
CA THR A 222 21.03 -2.25 -23.85
C THR A 222 19.61 -2.27 -24.40
N PHE A 223 18.62 -1.81 -23.64
CA PHE A 223 17.21 -1.83 -24.05
C PHE A 223 16.54 -0.46 -24.18
N GLY A 224 17.29 0.62 -23.95
CA GLY A 224 16.78 1.99 -24.01
C GLY A 224 15.78 2.33 -22.90
N PHE A 225 14.75 3.12 -23.21
CA PHE A 225 13.90 3.72 -22.19
C PHE A 225 12.98 2.73 -21.47
N VAL A 226 12.66 3.06 -20.21
CA VAL A 226 11.61 2.39 -19.42
C VAL A 226 10.39 3.31 -19.33
N GLU A 227 9.24 2.81 -19.76
CA GLU A 227 7.97 3.51 -19.64
C GLU A 227 7.41 3.46 -18.20
N ILE A 228 6.79 4.55 -17.75
CA ILE A 228 6.17 4.67 -16.42
C ILE A 228 5.12 3.59 -16.17
N GLN A 229 4.48 3.07 -17.22
CA GLN A 229 3.51 1.98 -17.15
C GLN A 229 4.17 0.68 -16.69
N ALA A 230 5.40 0.41 -17.10
CA ALA A 230 6.18 -0.76 -16.69
C ALA A 230 6.69 -0.67 -15.24
N ILE A 231 6.85 0.55 -14.70
CA ILE A 231 7.33 0.79 -13.33
C ILE A 231 6.29 0.35 -12.30
N GLU A 232 6.62 -0.60 -11.44
CA GLU A 232 5.73 -1.07 -10.39
C GLU A 232 5.79 -0.20 -9.14
N GLY A 233 6.97 0.39 -8.85
CA GLY A 233 7.15 1.28 -7.72
C GLY A 233 8.61 1.56 -7.36
N ILE A 234 8.79 2.29 -6.26
CA ILE A 234 10.09 2.66 -5.72
C ILE A 234 10.52 1.65 -4.67
N VAL A 235 11.76 1.19 -4.74
CA VAL A 235 12.41 0.37 -3.73
C VAL A 235 12.80 1.29 -2.55
N VAL A 236 12.09 1.15 -1.43
CA VAL A 236 12.24 2.07 -0.29
C VAL A 236 13.07 1.50 0.86
N PHE A 237 13.11 0.17 0.99
CA PHE A 237 13.65 -0.47 2.19
C PHE A 237 14.19 -1.88 1.93
N LYS A 238 15.32 -2.22 2.54
CA LYS A 238 15.83 -3.59 2.64
C LYS A 238 15.23 -4.24 3.89
N MET A 239 14.48 -5.33 3.71
CA MET A 239 13.77 -6.01 4.80
C MET A 239 14.45 -7.29 5.27
N ALA A 240 15.30 -7.91 4.43
CA ALA A 240 16.05 -9.10 4.80
C ALA A 240 17.38 -9.17 4.03
N PRO A 241 18.44 -9.75 4.60
CA PRO A 241 18.53 -10.30 5.97
C PRO A 241 18.45 -9.21 7.06
N PHE A 242 17.99 -9.56 8.27
CA PHE A 242 17.73 -8.58 9.35
C PHE A 242 18.96 -7.75 9.74
N LYS A 243 20.17 -8.28 9.54
CA LYS A 243 21.44 -7.59 9.83
C LYS A 243 21.74 -6.43 8.86
N GLU A 244 21.15 -6.45 7.68
CA GLU A 244 21.37 -5.47 6.61
C GLU A 244 20.12 -4.62 6.34
N ILE A 245 19.18 -4.60 7.28
CA ILE A 245 17.99 -3.77 7.18
C ILE A 245 18.36 -2.29 7.12
N GLY A 246 17.72 -1.58 6.20
CA GLY A 246 17.95 -0.14 6.06
C GLY A 246 17.18 0.46 4.89
N LYS A 247 17.13 1.79 4.89
CA LYS A 247 16.59 2.54 3.76
C LYS A 247 17.53 2.39 2.55
N VAL A 248 16.95 2.19 1.37
CA VAL A 248 17.71 2.24 0.12
C VAL A 248 17.97 3.70 -0.23
N LYS A 249 19.24 4.05 -0.46
CA LYS A 249 19.68 5.37 -0.91
C LYS A 249 19.87 5.36 -2.42
#